data_AF-A0A523X146-F1
#
_entry.id   AF-A0A523X146-F1
#
_cell.length_a   1.000
_cell.length_b   1.000
_cell.length_c   1.000
_cell.angle_alpha   90.00
_cell.angle_beta   90.00
_cell.angle_gamma   90.00
#
_symmetry.space_group_name_H-M   'P 1'
#
loop_
_entity.id
_entity.type
_entity.pdbx_description
1 polymer ?
#
loop_
_entity_poly.entity_id
_entity_poly.type
_entity_poly.pdbx_seq_one_letter_code
_entity_poly.pdbx_strand_id
1 'polypeptide(L)'
;DGYNLNDVASLDDPPGFLEDILLNAQKTFRAGVIHADLSEYNIVVQKDGVVLLIDWPQAVPTTHPNADDLLRRDVYNVLRYFERKYRLEEDLEETIAYVKA
;
A
#
# COMPACT_ATOMS: atom_id res chain seq x y z
N ASP A 1 -4.33 18.41 6.81
CA ASP A 1 -4.53 18.34 5.34
C ASP A 1 -3.59 17.30 4.77
N GLY A 2 -4.08 16.49 3.83
CA GLY A 2 -3.29 15.54 3.05
C GLY A 2 -3.87 15.43 1.65
N TYR A 3 -3.08 14.89 0.74
CA TYR A 3 -3.46 14.67 -0.66
C TYR A 3 -3.39 13.18 -0.96
N ASN A 4 -4.26 12.69 -1.85
CA ASN A 4 -4.12 11.36 -2.38
C ASN A 4 -2.76 11.24 -3.07
N LEU A 5 -2.09 10.09 -2.93
CA LEU A 5 -0.78 9.84 -3.49
C LEU A 5 -0.75 10.06 -5.02
N ASN A 6 -1.85 9.77 -5.70
CA ASN A 6 -2.03 10.09 -7.12
C ASN A 6 -1.82 11.58 -7.43
N ASP A 7 -2.31 12.46 -6.56
CA ASP A 7 -2.36 13.92 -6.78
C ASP A 7 -1.10 14.64 -6.28
N VAL A 8 -0.22 13.93 -5.58
CA VAL A 8 1.09 14.46 -5.14
C VAL A 8 2.00 14.60 -6.36
N ALA A 9 2.49 15.80 -6.66
CA ALA A 9 3.34 16.04 -7.82
C ALA A 9 4.67 15.26 -7.77
N SER A 10 5.34 15.27 -6.62
CA SER A 10 6.55 14.50 -6.33
C SER A 10 6.66 14.27 -4.83
N LEU A 11 7.12 13.08 -4.46
CA LEU A 11 7.61 12.81 -3.10
C LEU A 11 9.07 13.23 -3.00
N ASP A 12 9.48 13.65 -1.80
CA ASP A 12 10.86 13.99 -1.45
C ASP A 12 11.70 12.75 -1.11
N ASP A 13 11.08 11.72 -0.53
CA ASP A 13 11.68 10.40 -0.29
C ASP A 13 10.78 9.24 -0.76
N PRO A 14 10.70 8.98 -2.09
CA PRO A 14 9.83 7.91 -2.60
C PRO A 14 10.07 6.53 -1.98
N PRO A 15 11.32 6.05 -1.76
CA PRO A 15 11.57 4.80 -1.04
C PRO A 15 10.99 4.80 0.38
N GLY A 16 11.21 5.84 1.18
CA GLY A 16 10.67 5.92 2.54
C GLY A 16 9.14 5.88 2.57
N PHE A 17 8.49 6.60 1.65
CA PHE A 17 7.03 6.54 1.52
C PHE A 17 6.52 5.16 1.11
N LEU A 18 7.22 4.46 0.23
CA LEU A 18 6.87 3.08 -0.14
C LEU A 18 6.97 2.15 1.08
N GLU A 19 8.06 2.25 1.85
CA GLU A 19 8.22 1.49 3.10
C GLU A 19 7.08 1.75 4.08
N ASP A 20 6.69 3.00 4.29
CA ASP A 20 5.58 3.37 5.18
C ASP A 20 4.23 2.80 4.73
N ILE A 21 3.96 2.80 3.42
CA ILE A 21 2.75 2.18 2.85
C ILE A 21 2.74 0.68 3.11
N LEU A 22 3.84 -0.01 2.83
CA LEU A 22 3.98 -1.45 3.04
C LEU A 22 3.90 -1.83 4.52
N LEU A 23 4.50 -1.03 5.39
CA LEU A 23 4.41 -1.17 6.84
C LEU A 23 2.96 -1.02 7.33
N ASN A 24 2.21 -0.07 6.78
CA ASN A 24 0.79 0.08 7.12
C ASN A 24 -0.05 -1.09 6.61
N ALA A 25 0.23 -1.62 5.41
CA ALA A 25 -0.40 -2.84 4.92
C ALA A 25 -0.08 -4.06 5.81
N GLN A 26 1.16 -4.18 6.29
CA GLN A 26 1.57 -5.22 7.25
C GLN A 26 0.79 -5.10 8.56
N LYS A 27 0.68 -3.89 9.11
CA LYS A 27 -0.09 -3.65 10.35
C LYS A 27 -1.54 -4.08 10.21
N THR A 28 -2.19 -3.77 9.08
CA THR A 28 -3.59 -4.20 8.87
C THR A 28 -3.70 -5.70 8.64
N PHE A 29 -2.77 -6.31 7.90
CA PHE A 29 -2.72 -7.75 7.72
C PHE A 29 -2.58 -8.47 9.07
N ARG A 30 -1.68 -8.01 9.95
CA ARG A 30 -1.51 -8.53 11.32
C ARG A 30 -2.73 -8.29 12.21
N ALA A 31 -3.50 -7.26 11.94
CA ALA A 31 -4.81 -7.03 12.56
C ALA A 31 -5.93 -7.92 11.98
N GLY A 32 -5.62 -8.76 10.99
CA GLY A 32 -6.55 -9.70 10.37
C GLY A 32 -7.36 -9.10 9.22
N VAL A 33 -6.93 -7.97 8.64
CA VAL A 33 -7.67 -7.23 7.59
C VAL A 33 -6.77 -6.96 6.38
N ILE A 34 -7.30 -7.20 5.19
CA ILE A 34 -6.71 -6.82 3.91
C ILE A 34 -7.60 -5.73 3.30
N HIS A 35 -7.00 -4.68 2.75
CA HIS A 35 -7.73 -3.56 2.18
C HIS A 35 -8.59 -3.98 0.98
N ALA A 36 -8.07 -4.86 0.13
CA ALA A 36 -8.74 -5.44 -1.03
C ALA A 36 -9.27 -4.38 -2.02
N ASP A 37 -8.61 -3.22 -2.07
CA ASP A 37 -8.75 -2.17 -3.09
C ASP A 37 -7.61 -1.13 -2.98
N LEU A 38 -6.42 -1.55 -2.53
CA LEU A 38 -5.34 -0.60 -2.27
C LEU A 38 -4.72 -0.11 -3.60
N SER A 39 -4.62 1.21 -3.72
CA SER A 39 -4.01 1.93 -4.86
C SER A 39 -3.61 3.34 -4.43
N GLU A 40 -2.94 4.08 -5.31
CA GLU A 40 -2.53 5.48 -5.12
C GLU A 40 -3.70 6.45 -4.87
N TYR A 41 -4.94 6.05 -5.17
CA TYR A 41 -6.15 6.83 -4.90
C TYR A 41 -6.64 6.66 -3.46
N ASN A 42 -6.31 5.53 -2.82
CA ASN A 42 -6.72 5.16 -1.46
C ASN A 42 -5.60 5.32 -0.44
N ILE A 43 -4.53 6.04 -0.81
CA ILE A 43 -3.39 6.38 0.03
C ILE A 43 -3.31 7.90 0.14
N VAL A 44 -3.36 8.43 1.36
CA VAL A 44 -3.22 9.87 1.64
C VAL A 44 -1.85 10.14 2.25
N VAL A 45 -1.14 11.11 1.67
CA VAL A 45 0.10 11.67 2.22
C VAL A 45 -0.22 13.00 2.90
N GLN A 46 0.02 13.07 4.20
CA GLN A 46 -0.15 14.29 4.98
C GLN A 46 1.06 15.23 4.84
N LYS A 47 0.84 16.51 5.11
CA LYS A 47 1.88 17.56 5.04
C LYS A 47 3.09 17.30 5.96
N ASP A 48 2.90 16.53 7.02
CA ASP A 48 3.93 16.13 7.99
C ASP A 48 4.61 14.80 7.63
N GLY A 49 4.33 14.24 6.46
CA GLY A 49 4.91 12.99 5.97
C GLY A 49 4.14 11.73 6.36
N VAL A 50 3.07 11.84 7.16
CA VAL A 50 2.31 10.65 7.58
C VAL A 50 1.51 10.05 6.42
N VAL A 51 1.69 8.75 6.21
CA VAL A 51 0.90 7.92 5.26
C VAL A 51 -0.35 7.37 5.95
N LEU A 52 -1.51 7.53 5.30
CA LEU A 52 -2.78 6.94 5.71
C LEU A 52 -3.34 6.06 4.60
N LEU A 53 -3.83 4.87 4.98
CA LEU A 53 -4.64 4.01 4.11
C LEU A 53 -6.12 4.29 4.40
N ILE A 54 -6.89 4.65 3.37
CA ILE A 54 -8.29 5.11 3.51
C ILE A 54 -9.22 4.32 2.59
N ASP A 55 -10.54 4.53 2.73
CA ASP A 55 -11.57 3.89 1.91
C ASP A 55 -11.60 2.35 2.01
N TRP A 56 -12.16 1.86 3.13
CA TRP A 56 -12.19 0.44 3.52
C TRP A 56 -13.47 -0.38 3.21
N PRO A 57 -14.46 0.05 2.39
CA PRO A 57 -15.70 -0.70 2.24
C PRO A 57 -15.52 -2.08 1.56
N GLN A 58 -14.40 -2.29 0.85
CA GLN A 58 -14.06 -3.56 0.21
C GLN A 58 -13.17 -4.46 1.07
N ALA A 59 -12.78 -4.02 2.27
CA ALA A 59 -11.83 -4.74 3.09
C ALA A 59 -12.35 -6.12 3.50
N VAL A 60 -11.45 -7.10 3.49
CA VAL A 60 -11.77 -8.50 3.79
C VAL A 60 -10.93 -9.02 4.95
N PRO A 61 -11.41 -10.02 5.72
CA PRO A 61 -10.57 -10.68 6.68
C PRO A 61 -9.46 -11.49 5.99
N THR A 62 -8.33 -11.70 6.68
CA THR A 62 -7.24 -12.57 6.17
C THR A 62 -7.64 -14.04 6.01
N THR A 63 -8.79 -14.44 6.55
CA THR A 63 -9.40 -15.77 6.37
C THR A 63 -10.29 -15.88 5.14
N HIS A 64 -10.48 -14.80 4.38
CA HIS A 64 -11.30 -14.81 3.17
C HIS A 64 -10.72 -15.81 2.14
N PRO A 65 -11.55 -16.57 1.40
CA PRO A 65 -11.07 -17.58 0.45
C PRO A 65 -10.06 -17.05 -0.59
N ASN A 66 -10.16 -15.77 -0.94
CA ASN A 66 -9.30 -15.09 -1.91
C ASN A 66 -8.31 -14.12 -1.25
N ALA A 67 -8.04 -14.25 0.05
CA ALA A 67 -7.19 -13.30 0.79
C ALA A 67 -5.80 -13.12 0.16
N ASP A 68 -5.16 -14.22 -0.24
CA ASP A 68 -3.82 -14.17 -0.84
C ASP A 68 -3.80 -13.42 -2.16
N ASP A 69 -4.78 -13.65 -3.04
CA ASP A 69 -4.90 -12.95 -4.32
C ASP A 69 -5.21 -11.46 -4.14
N LEU A 70 -6.06 -11.11 -3.17
CA LEU A 70 -6.40 -9.73 -2.87
C LEU A 70 -5.21 -8.96 -2.30
N LEU A 71 -4.46 -9.56 -1.37
CA LEU A 71 -3.24 -8.96 -0.83
C LEU A 71 -2.19 -8.78 -1.93
N ARG A 72 -1.99 -9.80 -2.77
CA ARG A 72 -1.07 -9.74 -3.90
C ARG A 72 -1.41 -8.61 -4.85
N ARG A 73 -2.70 -8.40 -5.13
CA ARG A 73 -3.18 -7.29 -5.98
C ARG A 73 -2.93 -5.93 -5.34
N ASP A 74 -3.23 -5.79 -4.05
CA ASP A 74 -2.98 -4.56 -3.29
C ASP A 74 -1.49 -4.17 -3.34
N VAL A 75 -0.60 -5.11 -3.01
CA VAL A 75 0.86 -4.89 -3.06
C VAL A 75 1.33 -4.59 -4.48
N TYR A 76 0.87 -5.35 -5.48
CA TYR A 76 1.23 -5.14 -6.88
C TYR A 76 0.85 -3.72 -7.35
N ASN A 77 -0.33 -3.22 -7.01
CA ASN A 77 -0.77 -1.88 -7.40
C ASN A 77 0.16 -0.80 -6.83
N VAL A 78 0.52 -0.92 -5.56
CA VAL A 78 1.47 -0.01 -4.90
C VAL A 78 2.82 -0.06 -5.61
N LEU A 79 3.43 -1.24 -5.76
CA LEU A 79 4.73 -1.39 -6.42
C LEU A 79 4.70 -0.84 -7.85
N ARG A 80 3.63 -1.12 -8.61
CA ARG A 80 3.47 -0.65 -9.99
C ARG A 80 3.37 0.87 -10.09
N TYR A 81 2.75 1.53 -9.12
CA TYR A 81 2.73 2.99 -9.05
C TYR A 81 4.14 3.54 -8.86
N PHE A 82 4.90 3.01 -7.89
CA PHE A 82 6.26 3.48 -7.59
C PHE A 82 7.25 3.18 -8.71
N GLU A 83 7.14 2.02 -9.38
CA GLU A 83 7.93 1.68 -10.56
C GLU A 83 7.71 2.70 -11.68
N ARG A 84 6.44 3.01 -12.01
CA ARG A 84 6.10 3.92 -13.11
C ARG A 84 6.54 5.36 -12.85
N LYS A 85 6.35 5.85 -11.62
CA LYS A 85 6.56 7.26 -11.29
C LYS A 85 7.98 7.57 -10.81
N TYR A 86 8.60 6.64 -10.09
CA TYR A 86 9.88 6.86 -9.40
C TYR A 86 10.98 5.86 -9.81
N ARG A 87 10.71 4.92 -10.74
CA ARG A 87 11.67 3.89 -11.19
C ARG A 87 12.16 2.99 -10.05
N LEU A 88 11.34 2.80 -9.01
CA LEU A 88 11.63 1.86 -7.93
C LEU A 88 11.14 0.46 -8.33
N GLU A 89 12.07 -0.47 -8.48
CA GLU A 89 11.80 -1.86 -8.81
C GLU A 89 11.97 -2.70 -7.55
N GLU A 90 10.88 -3.32 -7.09
CA GLU A 90 10.85 -4.21 -5.93
C GLU A 90 10.37 -5.60 -6.36
N ASP A 91 10.83 -6.65 -5.68
CA ASP A 91 10.32 -8.00 -5.92
C ASP A 91 8.96 -8.19 -5.23
N LEU A 92 7.97 -8.59 -6.02
CA LEU A 92 6.60 -8.75 -5.54
C LEU A 92 6.47 -9.84 -4.47
N GLU A 93 7.16 -10.97 -4.62
CA GLU A 93 7.05 -12.09 -3.68
C GLU A 93 7.75 -11.79 -2.36
N GLU A 94 8.93 -11.18 -2.41
CA GLU A 94 9.64 -10.70 -1.22
C GLU A 94 8.82 -9.64 -0.47
N THR A 95 8.19 -8.72 -1.20
CA THR A 95 7.33 -7.69 -0.62
C THR A 95 6.08 -8.30 0.03
N ILE A 96 5.43 -9.28 -0.61
CA ILE A 96 4.29 -9.99 -0.02
C ILE A 96 4.72 -10.75 1.23
N ALA A 97 5.89 -11.40 1.21
CA ALA A 97 6.43 -12.08 2.37
C ALA A 97 6.70 -11.11 3.53
N TYR A 98 7.23 -9.92 3.24
CA TYR A 98 7.38 -8.83 4.22
C TYR A 98 6.03 -8.39 4.82
N VAL A 99 5.00 -8.20 3.99
CA VAL A 99 3.67 -7.77 4.47
C VAL A 99 2.98 -8.87 5.31
N LYS A 100 3.29 -10.14 5.07
CA LYS A 100 2.75 -11.26 5.86
C LYS A 100 3.49 -11.55 7.17
N ALA A 101 4.70 -11.00 7.36
CA ALA A 101 5.53 -11.22 8.55
C ALA A 101 4.96 -10.52 9.80
#